data_AF-A0A7X1PAM4-F1
#
_entry.id   AF-A0A7X1PAM4-F1
#
_cell.length_a   1.000
_cell.length_b   1.000
_cell.length_c   1.000
_cell.angle_alpha   90.00
_cell.angle_beta   90.00
_cell.angle_gamma   90.00
#
_symmetry.space_group_name_H-M   'P 1'
#
loop_
_entity.id
_entity.type
_entity.pdbx_description
1 polymer ?
#
loop_
_entity_poly.entity_id
_entity_poly.type
_entity_poly.pdbx_seq_one_letter_code
_entity_poly.pdbx_strand_id
1 'polypeptide(L)'
;MEQTDLAGVVAFFQSTDDVELLKDVLRRIRPQAARAVSGFERTGREAPPPSDVPAEGQPATRAAALAWTREVRDFAQLQSVARAIGRRIEELQTG
;
A
#
# COMPACT_ATOMS: atom_id res chain seq x y z
N MET A 1 18.63 -9.02 -6.61
CA MET A 1 17.21 -8.68 -6.41
C MET A 1 17.08 -7.21 -6.74
N GLU A 2 16.27 -6.86 -7.73
CA GLU A 2 15.94 -5.45 -7.96
C GLU A 2 15.34 -4.89 -6.67
N GLN A 3 15.92 -3.79 -6.18
CA GLN A 3 15.49 -3.13 -4.97
C GLN A 3 14.16 -2.44 -5.31
N THR A 4 13.04 -3.08 -4.93
CA THR A 4 11.71 -2.54 -5.21
C THR A 4 11.42 -1.45 -4.19
N ASP A 5 11.38 -0.20 -4.65
CA ASP A 5 11.05 0.93 -3.80
C ASP A 5 9.53 1.16 -3.72
N LEU A 6 9.12 1.96 -2.74
CA LEU A 6 7.72 2.27 -2.48
C LEU A 6 7.05 3.00 -3.66
N ALA A 7 7.79 3.84 -4.38
CA ALA A 7 7.27 4.61 -5.51
C ALA A 7 6.87 3.67 -6.66
N GLY A 8 7.71 2.70 -7.01
CA GLY A 8 7.41 1.69 -8.02
C GLY A 8 6.23 0.80 -7.63
N VAL A 9 6.08 0.46 -6.34
CA VAL A 9 4.92 -0.31 -5.83
C VAL A 9 3.63 0.50 -5.95
N VAL A 10 3.67 1.77 -5.55
CA VAL A 10 2.52 2.69 -5.67
C VAL A 10 2.16 2.87 -7.14
N ALA A 11 3.14 3.05 -8.03
CA ALA A 11 2.92 3.17 -9.47
C ALA A 11 2.27 1.91 -10.05
N PHE A 12 2.72 0.71 -9.67
CA PHE A 12 2.09 -0.55 -10.09
C PHE A 12 0.61 -0.60 -9.71
N PHE A 13 0.27 -0.30 -8.45
CA PHE A 13 -1.11 -0.38 -8.00
C PHE A 13 -2.01 0.72 -8.59
N GLN A 14 -1.48 1.90 -8.85
CA GLN A 14 -2.22 2.97 -9.53
C GLN A 14 -2.51 2.65 -11.01
N SER A 15 -1.63 1.91 -11.69
CA SER A 15 -1.84 1.49 -13.07
C SER A 15 -2.58 0.15 -13.20
N THR A 16 -3.04 -0.45 -12.09
CA THR A 16 -3.71 -1.76 -12.10
C THR A 16 -5.22 -1.59 -12.28
N ASP A 17 -5.80 -2.33 -13.23
CA ASP A 17 -7.25 -2.38 -13.49
C ASP A 17 -7.94 -3.62 -12.89
N ASP A 18 -7.15 -4.55 -12.35
CA ASP A 18 -7.65 -5.74 -11.67
C ASP A 18 -8.18 -5.39 -10.27
N VAL A 19 -9.44 -4.97 -10.21
CA VAL A 19 -10.13 -4.57 -8.96
C VAL A 19 -10.12 -5.68 -7.91
N GLU A 20 -10.21 -6.95 -8.32
CA GLU A 20 -10.20 -8.07 -7.36
C GLU A 20 -8.82 -8.26 -6.73
N LEU A 21 -7.75 -8.12 -7.53
CA LEU A 21 -6.39 -8.07 -7.00
C LEU A 21 -6.21 -6.90 -6.02
N LEU A 22 -6.69 -5.70 -6.36
CA LEU A 22 -6.61 -4.53 -5.49
C LEU A 22 -7.30 -4.77 -4.14
N LYS A 23 -8.52 -5.32 -4.16
CA LYS A 23 -9.26 -5.70 -2.94
C LYS A 23 -8.55 -6.79 -2.13
N ASP A 24 -7.97 -7.78 -2.80
CA ASP A 24 -7.20 -8.85 -2.15
C ASP A 24 -5.99 -8.30 -1.40
N VAL A 25 -5.27 -7.35 -1.99
CA VAL A 25 -4.12 -6.70 -1.34
C VAL A 25 -4.58 -5.89 -0.11
N LEU A 26 -5.66 -5.12 -0.21
CA LEU A 26 -6.22 -4.41 0.95
C LEU A 26 -6.62 -5.36 2.09
N ARG A 27 -7.26 -6.50 1.76
CA ARG A 27 -7.62 -7.52 2.76
C ARG A 27 -6.38 -8.07 3.49
N ARG A 28 -5.23 -8.16 2.81
CA ARG A 28 -3.95 -8.61 3.39
C ARG A 28 -3.24 -7.53 4.21
N ILE A 29 -3.33 -6.27 3.81
CA ILE A 29 -2.72 -5.13 4.53
C ILE A 29 -3.48 -4.85 5.84
N ARG A 30 -4.81 -4.98 5.83
CA ARG A 30 -5.67 -4.67 6.99
C ARG A 30 -5.18 -5.24 8.34
N PRO A 31 -4.89 -6.54 8.50
CA PRO A 31 -4.41 -7.06 9.78
C PRO A 31 -3.03 -6.54 10.18
N GLN A 32 -2.17 -6.21 9.22
CA GLN A 32 -0.84 -5.65 9.49
C GLN A 32 -0.96 -4.21 10.01
N ALA A 33 -1.78 -3.40 9.34
CA ALA A 33 -2.10 -2.04 9.76
C ALA A 33 -2.75 -2.00 11.15
N ALA A 34 -3.70 -2.91 11.43
CA ALA A 34 -4.33 -3.00 12.76
C ALA A 34 -3.33 -3.28 13.88
N ARG A 35 -2.37 -4.20 13.65
CA ARG A 35 -1.31 -4.50 14.62
C ARG A 35 -0.41 -3.30 14.90
N ALA A 36 -0.07 -2.54 13.86
CA ALA A 36 0.73 -1.34 14.00
C ALA A 36 0.00 -0.24 14.80
N VAL A 37 -1.28 0.01 14.49
CA VAL A 37 -2.14 0.97 15.23
C VAL A 37 -2.22 0.59 16.71
N SER A 38 -2.49 -0.68 17.03
CA SER A 38 -2.51 -1.13 18.42
C SER A 38 -1.17 -0.93 19.14
N GLY A 39 -0.04 -0.95 18.41
CA GLY A 39 1.27 -0.59 18.95
C GLY A 39 1.35 0.88 19.37
N PHE A 40 0.90 1.79 18.49
CA PHE A 40 0.87 3.22 18.77
C PHE A 40 -0.04 3.55 19.97
N GLU A 41 -1.25 2.99 20.00
CA GLU A 41 -2.22 3.16 21.09
C GLU A 41 -1.64 2.76 22.45
N ARG A 42 -0.95 1.62 22.53
CA ARG A 42 -0.31 1.14 23.78
C ARG A 42 0.79 2.08 24.28
N THR A 43 1.45 2.79 23.39
CA THR A 43 2.50 3.76 23.74
C THR A 43 1.97 5.17 24.00
N GLY A 44 0.65 5.39 23.87
CA GLY A 44 0.04 6.72 23.97
C GLY A 44 0.50 7.66 22.84
N ARG A 45 1.01 7.12 21.74
CA ARG A 45 1.46 7.88 20.57
C ARG A 45 0.39 7.85 19.50
N GLU A 46 0.27 8.95 18.77
CA GLU A 46 -0.59 9.00 17.59
C GLU A 46 0.04 8.20 16.45
N ALA A 47 -0.79 7.49 15.68
CA ALA A 47 -0.32 6.80 14.49
C ALA A 47 0.11 7.85 13.44
N PRO A 48 1.25 7.67 12.77
CA PRO A 48 1.71 8.65 11.79
C PRO A 48 0.70 8.74 10.64
N PRO A 49 0.56 9.92 10.01
CA PRO A 49 -0.31 10.08 8.86
C PRO A 49 0.24 9.31 7.65
N PRO A 50 -0.62 8.97 6.68
CA PRO A 50 -0.17 8.42 5.41
C PRO A 50 0.83 9.38 4.75
N SER A 51 1.95 8.85 4.25
CA SER A 51 2.82 9.63 3.38
C SER A 51 2.20 9.65 1.98
N ASP A 52 1.98 10.82 1.39
CA ASP A 52 1.65 10.90 -0.02
C ASP A 52 2.95 10.63 -0.80
N VAL A 53 3.07 9.40 -1.30
CA VAL A 53 4.18 8.99 -2.14
C VAL A 53 3.74 9.18 -3.59
N PRO A 54 4.41 10.05 -4.35
CA PRO A 54 4.13 10.19 -5.76
C PRO A 54 4.51 8.89 -6.47
N ALA A 55 3.68 8.47 -7.42
CA ALA A 55 3.97 7.34 -8.30
C ALA A 55 5.03 7.77 -9.32
N GLU A 56 6.28 7.81 -8.89
CA GLU A 56 7.41 8.20 -9.70
C GLU A 56 8.20 6.99 -10.18
N GLY A 57 8.72 7.06 -11.41
CA GLY A 57 9.60 6.05 -11.98
C GLY A 57 8.87 4.88 -12.67
N GLN A 58 9.57 3.77 -12.81
CA GLN A 58 9.07 2.58 -13.49
C GLN A 58 8.19 1.76 -12.53
N PRO A 59 6.94 1.41 -12.92
CA PRO A 59 6.10 0.55 -12.10
C PRO A 59 6.81 -0.76 -11.76
N ALA A 60 6.71 -1.17 -10.50
CA ALA A 60 7.21 -2.45 -10.05
C ALA A 60 6.51 -3.58 -10.82
N THR A 61 7.19 -4.71 -10.98
CA THR A 61 6.51 -5.91 -11.50
C THR A 61 5.44 -6.37 -10.51
N ARG A 62 4.40 -7.05 -11.00
CA ARG A 62 3.36 -7.65 -10.13
C ARG A 62 3.95 -8.51 -9.02
N ALA A 63 4.94 -9.33 -9.35
CA ALA A 63 5.59 -10.21 -8.37
C ALA A 63 6.31 -9.39 -7.29
N ALA A 64 7.05 -8.35 -7.69
CA ALA A 64 7.74 -7.45 -6.78
C ALA A 64 6.78 -6.67 -5.86
N ALA A 65 5.71 -6.07 -6.41
CA ALA A 65 4.71 -5.35 -5.63
C ALA A 65 3.99 -6.25 -4.61
N LEU A 66 3.64 -7.48 -5.02
CA LEU A 66 3.01 -8.45 -4.13
C LEU A 66 3.97 -9.01 -3.06
N ALA A 67 5.25 -9.16 -3.37
CA ALA A 67 6.26 -9.53 -2.36
C ALA A 67 6.43 -8.39 -1.35
N TRP A 68 6.60 -7.16 -1.84
CA TRP A 68 6.77 -5.97 -1.01
C TRP A 68 5.63 -5.80 0.01
N THR A 69 4.37 -5.95 -0.42
CA THR A 69 3.19 -5.83 0.46
C THR A 69 3.10 -6.90 1.56
N ARG A 70 3.84 -8.00 1.44
CA ARG A 70 3.94 -9.04 2.50
C ARG A 70 5.07 -8.76 3.47
N GLU A 71 6.09 -8.04 3.04
CA GLU A 71 7.34 -7.83 3.79
C GLU A 71 7.40 -6.47 4.47
N VAL A 72 6.69 -5.47 3.97
CA VAL A 72 6.65 -4.12 4.55
C VAL A 72 6.15 -4.17 6.00
N ARG A 73 6.92 -3.56 6.89
CA ARG A 73 6.59 -3.43 8.33
C ARG A 73 6.36 -2.00 8.76
N ASP A 74 6.78 -1.06 7.93
CA ASP A 74 6.58 0.36 8.20
C ASP A 74 5.10 0.72 7.98
N PHE A 75 4.50 1.28 9.02
CA PHE A 75 3.07 1.61 9.00
C PHE A 75 2.73 2.75 8.04
N ALA A 76 3.59 3.78 7.95
CA ALA A 76 3.36 4.90 7.04
C ALA A 76 3.41 4.42 5.59
N GLN A 77 4.36 3.55 5.24
CA GLN A 77 4.45 2.95 3.90
C GLN A 77 3.24 2.06 3.59
N LEU A 78 2.78 1.25 4.56
CA LEU A 78 1.55 0.47 4.42
C LEU A 78 0.34 1.36 4.14
N GLN A 79 0.21 2.49 4.85
CA GLN A 79 -0.86 3.45 4.62
C GLN A 79 -0.79 4.11 3.24
N SER A 80 0.41 4.47 2.77
CA SER A 80 0.62 5.03 1.43
C SER A 80 0.10 4.11 0.34
N VAL A 81 0.47 2.82 0.40
CA VAL A 81 0.01 1.82 -0.58
C VAL A 81 -1.48 1.57 -0.45
N ALA A 82 -2.02 1.43 0.77
CA ALA A 82 -3.45 1.23 0.98
C ALA A 82 -4.28 2.40 0.41
N ARG A 83 -3.82 3.64 0.58
CA ARG A 83 -4.49 4.83 0.05
C ARG A 83 -4.42 4.89 -1.47
N ALA A 84 -3.28 4.57 -2.07
CA ALA A 84 -3.14 4.48 -3.52
C ALA A 84 -4.10 3.44 -4.13
N ILE A 85 -4.19 2.25 -3.51
CA ILE A 85 -5.11 1.20 -3.93
C ILE A 85 -6.58 1.65 -3.78
N GLY A 86 -6.92 2.28 -2.65
CA GLY A 86 -8.28 2.78 -2.40
C GLY A 86 -8.73 3.78 -3.46
N ARG A 87 -7.90 4.80 -3.75
CA ARG A 87 -8.17 5.77 -4.82
C ARG A 87 -8.35 5.09 -6.17
N ARG A 88 -7.50 4.11 -6.50
CA ARG A 88 -7.61 3.40 -7.77
C ARG A 88 -8.91 2.60 -7.89
N ILE A 89 -9.34 1.93 -6.82
CA ILE A 89 -10.63 1.23 -6.79
C ILE A 89 -11.77 2.23 -7.01
N GLU A 90 -11.75 3.37 -6.31
CA GLU A 90 -12.77 4.41 -6.44
C GLU A 90 -12.85 4.94 -7.88
N GLU A 91 -11.70 5.23 -8.51
CA GLU A 91 -11.61 5.64 -9.92
C GLU A 91 -12.25 4.62 -10.86
N LEU A 92 -11.94 3.32 -10.68
CA LEU A 92 -12.47 2.23 -11.51
C LEU A 92 -13.96 1.95 -11.28
N GLN A 93 -14.53 2.40 -10.16
CA GLN A 93 -15.94 2.23 -9.84
C GLN A 93 -16.81 3.44 -10.23
N THR A 94 -16.19 4.61 -10.42
CA THR A 94 -16.89 5.88 -10.66
C THR A 94 -16.65 6.47 -12.05
N GLY A 95 -15.60 6.04 -12.76
CA GLY A 95 -15.37 6.32 -14.18
C GLY A 95 -16.08 5.34 -15.11
#